data_AF-A0A4Q7UJ22-F1
#
_entry.id   AF-A0A4Q7UJ22-F1
#
_cell.length_a   1.000
_cell.length_b   1.000
_cell.length_c   1.000
_cell.angle_alpha   90.00
_cell.angle_beta   90.00
_cell.angle_gamma   90.00
#
_symmetry.space_group_name_H-M   'P 1'
#
loop_
_entity.id
_entity.type
_entity.pdbx_description
1 polymer ?
#
loop_
_entity_poly.entity_id
_entity_poly.type
_entity_poly.pdbx_seq_one_letter_code
_entity_poly.pdbx_strand_id
1 'polypeptide(L)'
;MGWALNSHDEEADFEAGVAAAVDPQRYLQGDVSGLAVTGLHSWWNHLSCDGCGHSFRRGERVKVSVTPRAAYHADLPGECPRPAGGEASVELLDTDVAEFADGVETAWPAGHTVLRLAPGDWRVARPPAPLQRTRCLVCAHTLRVGERVVVCPCSPQRPECAATVHRDPAAGLTCWETWRPNGVVGACPITMARRAGVRP
;
A
#
# COMPACT_ATOMS: atom_id res chain seq x y z
N MET A 1 26.64 30.34 33.04
CA MET A 1 26.41 29.98 31.63
C MET A 1 25.74 28.63 31.62
N GLY A 2 24.41 28.63 31.51
CA GLY A 2 23.58 27.43 31.58
C GLY A 2 23.19 26.95 30.18
N TRP A 3 23.27 25.64 29.97
CA TRP A 3 22.68 24.93 28.84
C TRP A 3 21.81 23.83 29.46
N ALA A 4 20.53 24.14 29.68
CA ALA A 4 19.50 23.17 30.01
C ALA A 4 18.50 23.22 28.86
N LEU A 5 18.68 22.34 27.87
CA LEU A 5 17.77 22.19 26.74
C LEU A 5 16.74 21.11 27.09
N ASN A 6 15.50 21.57 27.28
CA ASN A 6 14.21 21.00 26.87
C ASN A 6 14.06 19.48 26.67
N SER A 7 14.48 18.64 27.63
CA SER A 7 14.14 17.20 27.60
C SER A 7 12.64 16.93 27.77
N HIS A 8 11.90 17.87 28.37
CA HIS A 8 10.46 17.74 28.59
C HIS A 8 9.63 17.98 27.32
N ASP A 9 10.12 18.80 26.39
CA ASP A 9 9.41 19.06 25.13
C ASP A 9 9.53 17.86 24.18
N GLU A 10 10.69 17.21 24.14
CA GLU A 10 10.93 16.02 23.30
C GLU A 10 10.11 14.80 23.77
N GLU A 11 9.95 14.64 25.08
CA GLU A 11 9.14 13.57 25.67
C GLU A 11 7.64 13.81 25.42
N ALA A 12 7.19 15.06 25.54
CA ALA A 12 5.81 15.45 25.22
C ALA A 12 5.49 15.28 23.72
N ASP A 13 6.42 15.62 22.83
CA ASP A 13 6.29 15.42 21.39
C ASP A 13 6.29 13.92 21.02
N PHE A 14 7.12 13.11 21.70
CA PHE A 14 7.14 11.67 21.53
C PHE A 14 5.84 11.02 22.01
N GLU A 15 5.35 11.38 23.20
CA GLU A 15 4.07 10.88 23.72
C GLU A 15 2.88 11.35 22.87
N ALA A 16 2.90 12.58 22.35
CA ALA A 16 1.91 13.07 21.40
C ALA A 16 1.94 12.26 20.08
N GLY A 17 3.15 11.94 19.58
CA GLY A 17 3.34 11.08 18.43
C GLY A 17 2.83 9.65 18.66
N VAL A 18 3.09 9.07 19.83
CA VAL A 18 2.59 7.75 20.24
C VAL A 18 1.07 7.77 20.39
N ALA A 19 0.49 8.78 21.03
CA ALA A 19 -0.95 8.92 21.19
C ALA A 19 -1.67 9.11 19.85
N ALA A 20 -1.08 9.86 18.91
CA ALA A 20 -1.58 10.00 17.54
C ALA A 20 -1.51 8.67 16.76
N ALA A 21 -0.53 7.82 17.06
CA ALA A 21 -0.37 6.51 16.43
C ALA A 21 -1.32 5.44 17.02
N VAL A 22 -1.66 5.53 18.30
CA VAL A 22 -2.39 4.49 19.06
C VAL A 22 -3.91 4.62 18.96
N ASP A 23 -4.48 5.81 18.75
CA ASP A 23 -5.95 5.98 18.73
C ASP A 23 -6.49 6.86 17.59
N PRO A 24 -6.88 6.27 16.44
CA PRO A 24 -7.61 6.98 15.39
C PRO A 24 -9.03 7.43 15.81
N GLN A 25 -9.58 6.93 16.93
CA GLN A 25 -10.91 7.31 17.40
C GLN A 25 -10.95 8.67 18.11
N ARG A 26 -9.81 9.30 18.42
CA ARG A 26 -9.81 10.70 18.89
C ARG A 26 -10.42 11.69 17.89
N TYR A 27 -10.62 11.28 16.62
CA TYR A 27 -11.35 12.05 15.60
C TYR A 27 -12.88 11.95 15.69
N LEU A 28 -13.44 11.12 16.58
CA LEU A 28 -14.89 11.09 16.83
C LEU A 28 -15.35 12.17 17.81
N GLN A 29 -14.42 12.88 18.47
CA GLN A 29 -14.73 13.95 19.42
C GLN A 29 -14.30 15.31 18.86
N GLY A 30 -15.08 15.82 17.90
CA GLY A 30 -15.00 17.21 17.45
C GLY A 30 -14.34 17.39 16.09
N ASP A 31 -15.16 17.58 15.06
CA ASP A 31 -14.97 18.48 13.91
C ASP A 31 -13.58 18.66 13.22
N VAL A 32 -12.69 17.66 13.23
CA VAL A 32 -11.41 17.81 12.50
C VAL A 32 -11.48 17.16 11.12
N SER A 33 -12.02 17.91 10.16
CA SER A 33 -11.61 17.70 8.77
C SER A 33 -10.13 18.07 8.64
N GLY A 34 -9.29 17.22 8.05
CA GLY A 34 -7.85 17.47 8.07
C GLY A 34 -6.99 16.30 7.59
N LEU A 35 -5.67 16.43 7.80
CA LEU A 35 -4.69 15.39 7.51
C LEU A 35 -4.70 14.33 8.62
N ALA A 36 -4.71 13.05 8.22
CA ALA A 36 -4.63 11.90 9.11
C ALA A 36 -3.72 10.82 8.49
N VAL A 37 -3.37 9.81 9.28
CA VAL A 37 -2.66 8.62 8.82
C VAL A 37 -3.60 7.42 8.93
N THR A 38 -3.60 6.56 7.91
CA THR A 38 -4.40 5.34 7.90
C THR A 38 -3.86 4.37 8.95
N GLY A 39 -4.66 4.07 9.96
CA GLY A 39 -4.41 3.04 10.98
C GLY A 39 -5.28 1.80 10.76
N LEU A 40 -5.10 0.80 11.63
CA LEU A 40 -5.92 -0.43 11.58
C LEU A 40 -7.42 -0.16 11.83
N HIS A 41 -7.73 0.83 12.66
CA HIS A 41 -9.10 1.20 13.04
C HIS A 41 -9.66 2.37 12.21
N SER A 42 -8.91 2.85 11.21
CA SER A 42 -9.42 3.85 10.28
C SER A 42 -10.59 3.26 9.49
N TRP A 43 -11.75 3.95 9.49
CA TRP A 43 -12.94 3.46 8.80
C TRP A 43 -12.76 3.35 7.28
N TRP A 44 -11.79 4.09 6.73
CA TRP A 44 -11.43 4.05 5.31
C TRP A 44 -10.39 2.96 4.98
N ASN A 45 -9.81 2.28 5.97
CA ASN A 45 -8.82 1.23 5.72
C ASN A 45 -9.42 0.14 4.81
N HIS A 46 -8.66 -0.32 3.81
CA HIS A 46 -9.10 -1.22 2.73
C HIS A 46 -10.20 -0.70 1.78
N LEU A 47 -10.84 0.44 2.07
CA LEU A 47 -11.76 1.08 1.13
C LEU A 47 -10.99 1.72 -0.03
N SER A 48 -11.70 1.98 -1.14
CA SER A 48 -11.13 2.66 -2.29
C SER A 48 -11.34 4.17 -2.15
N CYS A 49 -10.30 4.94 -2.47
CA CYS A 49 -10.39 6.39 -2.57
C CYS A 49 -11.23 6.76 -3.79
N ASP A 50 -12.27 7.58 -3.62
CA ASP A 50 -13.10 8.03 -4.74
C ASP A 50 -12.36 8.95 -5.72
N GLY A 51 -11.27 9.57 -5.27
CA GLY A 51 -10.42 10.42 -6.10
C GLY A 51 -9.54 9.64 -7.08
N CYS A 52 -8.68 8.75 -6.55
CA CYS A 52 -7.71 8.03 -7.39
C CYS A 52 -8.07 6.54 -7.62
N GLY A 53 -9.11 6.00 -6.98
CA GLY A 53 -9.50 4.58 -7.08
C GLY A 53 -8.57 3.59 -6.38
N HIS A 54 -7.47 4.04 -5.76
CA HIS A 54 -6.58 3.17 -4.99
C HIS A 54 -7.16 2.86 -3.62
N SER A 55 -6.87 1.67 -3.09
CA SER A 55 -7.21 1.32 -1.72
C SER A 55 -6.32 2.06 -0.74
N PHE A 56 -6.86 2.49 0.40
CA PHE A 56 -6.08 3.00 1.52
C PHE A 56 -5.36 1.86 2.25
N ARG A 57 -4.10 2.11 2.64
CA ARG A 57 -3.24 1.17 3.38
C ARG A 57 -2.68 1.81 4.63
N ARG A 58 -2.33 0.98 5.61
CA ARG A 58 -1.72 1.43 6.87
C ARG A 58 -0.48 2.29 6.61
N GLY A 59 -0.35 3.39 7.35
CA GLY A 59 0.76 4.33 7.25
C GLY A 59 0.58 5.40 6.17
N GLU A 60 -0.47 5.34 5.36
CA GLU A 60 -0.70 6.35 4.32
C GLU A 60 -1.35 7.61 4.87
N ARG A 61 -0.80 8.75 4.47
CA ARG A 61 -1.37 10.07 4.74
C ARG A 61 -2.61 10.29 3.88
N VAL A 62 -3.68 10.72 4.53
CA VAL A 62 -4.99 10.94 3.93
C VAL A 62 -5.58 12.27 4.39
N LYS A 63 -6.42 12.86 3.57
CA LYS A 63 -7.30 13.98 3.94
C LYS A 63 -8.68 13.41 4.23
N VAL A 64 -9.20 13.67 5.42
CA VAL A 64 -10.50 13.18 5.88
C VAL A 64 -11.45 14.37 6.03
N SER A 65 -12.70 14.17 5.60
CA SER A 65 -13.82 15.07 5.91
C SER A 65 -14.87 14.28 6.67
N VAL A 66 -15.50 14.93 7.67
CA VAL A 66 -16.58 14.34 8.48
C VAL A 66 -17.94 14.58 7.82
N THR A 67 -18.10 15.72 7.14
CA THR A 67 -19.35 16.13 6.49
C THR A 67 -19.04 16.80 5.14
N PRO A 68 -19.18 16.08 4.01
CA PRO A 68 -19.55 14.67 3.90
C PRO A 68 -18.44 13.75 4.44
N ARG A 69 -18.83 12.58 4.95
CA ARG A 69 -17.86 11.58 5.42
C ARG A 69 -17.08 11.03 4.23
N ALA A 70 -15.83 11.47 4.07
CA ALA A 70 -14.99 11.13 2.93
C ALA A 70 -13.51 11.03 3.33
N ALA A 71 -12.74 10.27 2.56
CA ALA A 71 -11.29 10.17 2.71
C ALA A 71 -10.63 10.19 1.32
N TYR A 72 -9.48 10.87 1.22
CA TYR A 72 -8.68 10.98 0.00
C TYR A 72 -7.20 10.82 0.30
N HIS A 73 -6.41 10.20 -0.59
CA HIS A 73 -4.96 10.14 -0.37
C HIS A 73 -4.37 11.55 -0.44
N ALA A 74 -3.46 11.88 0.48
CA ALA A 74 -2.76 13.15 0.48
C ALA A 74 -1.52 13.14 -0.41
N ASP A 75 -0.75 12.04 -0.35
CA ASP A 75 0.64 11.99 -0.83
C ASP A 75 0.91 10.79 -1.75
N LEU A 76 -0.15 10.23 -2.36
CA LEU A 76 0.03 9.13 -3.29
C LEU A 76 0.54 9.64 -4.65
N PRO A 77 1.60 9.05 -5.23
CA PRO A 77 2.07 9.42 -6.56
C PRO A 77 0.96 9.23 -7.61
N GLY A 78 0.53 10.31 -8.26
CA GLY A 78 -0.51 10.31 -9.30
C GLY A 78 -1.73 11.20 -9.01
N GLU A 79 -2.79 11.02 -9.81
CA GLU A 79 -4.01 11.84 -9.87
C GLU A 79 -4.98 11.60 -8.69
N CYS A 80 -4.53 11.63 -7.44
CA CYS A 80 -5.49 11.88 -6.35
C CYS A 80 -5.75 13.39 -6.33
N PRO A 81 -6.98 13.87 -6.64
CA PRO A 81 -7.26 15.30 -6.68
C PRO A 81 -6.92 15.93 -5.33
N ARG A 82 -5.86 16.74 -5.31
CA ARG A 82 -5.49 17.58 -4.17
C ARG A 82 -6.62 18.60 -3.95
N PRO A 83 -7.31 18.63 -2.80
CA PRO A 83 -7.92 19.87 -2.37
C PRO A 83 -6.77 20.85 -2.06
N ALA A 84 -6.92 22.09 -2.54
CA ALA A 84 -5.90 23.13 -2.52
C ALA A 84 -5.25 23.28 -1.13
N GLY A 85 -3.91 23.39 -1.08
CA GLY A 85 -3.18 23.75 0.13
C GLY A 85 -2.52 22.59 0.90
N GLY A 86 -1.71 21.76 0.24
CA GLY A 86 -0.82 20.83 0.95
C GLY A 86 0.55 20.81 0.29
N GLU A 87 1.54 21.43 0.93
CA GLU A 87 2.94 21.36 0.54
C GLU A 87 3.44 19.92 0.73
N ALA A 88 4.13 19.40 -0.28
CA ALA A 88 4.76 18.10 -0.22
C ALA A 88 6.02 18.21 0.66
N SER A 89 6.10 17.41 1.71
CA SER A 89 7.35 17.16 2.43
C SER A 89 7.53 15.65 2.54
N VAL A 90 8.59 15.12 1.91
CA VAL A 90 9.91 14.85 2.52
C VAL A 90 10.85 14.50 1.36
N GLU A 91 11.88 15.32 1.11
CA GLU A 91 13.04 14.92 0.30
C GLU A 91 13.90 13.97 1.15
N LEU A 92 13.50 12.70 1.25
CA LEU A 92 14.48 11.65 1.49
C LEU A 92 15.19 11.48 0.15
N LEU A 93 16.52 11.56 0.14
CA LEU A 93 17.33 11.41 -1.07
C LEU A 93 16.90 10.12 -1.79
N ASP A 94 16.22 10.27 -2.93
CA ASP A 94 15.63 9.15 -3.70
C ASP A 94 16.63 8.01 -3.97
N THR A 95 17.93 8.34 -3.97
CA THR A 95 19.05 7.40 -4.11
C THR A 95 19.15 6.40 -2.96
N ASP A 96 19.02 6.84 -1.70
CA ASP A 96 19.19 5.97 -0.53
C ASP A 96 18.05 4.94 -0.42
N VAL A 97 16.83 5.37 -0.77
CA VAL A 97 15.64 4.51 -0.79
C VAL A 97 15.76 3.45 -1.90
N ALA A 98 16.25 3.84 -3.07
CA ALA A 98 16.48 2.91 -4.18
C ALA A 98 17.56 1.87 -3.84
N GLU A 99 18.69 2.30 -3.27
CA GLU A 99 19.77 1.38 -2.87
C GLU A 99 19.31 0.42 -1.78
N PHE A 100 18.56 0.90 -0.78
CA PHE A 100 17.97 0.04 0.23
C PHE A 100 17.03 -1.00 -0.37
N ALA A 101 16.15 -0.60 -1.29
CA ALA A 101 15.24 -1.52 -1.96
C ALA A 101 16.00 -2.61 -2.74
N ASP A 102 17.02 -2.23 -3.51
CA ASP A 102 17.88 -3.14 -4.26
C ASP A 102 18.65 -4.11 -3.33
N GLY A 103 19.12 -3.61 -2.18
CA GLY A 103 19.76 -4.43 -1.14
C GLY A 103 18.81 -5.48 -0.55
N VAL A 104 17.57 -5.08 -0.23
CA VAL A 104 16.53 -6.00 0.26
C VAL A 104 16.21 -7.06 -0.79
N GLU A 105 16.14 -6.69 -2.06
CA GLU A 105 15.89 -7.65 -3.16
C GLU A 105 17.01 -8.65 -3.35
N THR A 106 18.26 -8.19 -3.26
CA THR A 106 19.43 -9.06 -3.36
C THR A 106 19.47 -10.06 -2.22
N ALA A 107 19.16 -9.61 -0.99
CA ALA A 107 19.10 -10.46 0.19
C ALA A 107 17.88 -11.40 0.22
N TRP A 108 16.83 -11.05 -0.51
CA TRP A 108 15.57 -11.79 -0.55
C TRP A 108 15.26 -12.20 -2.00
N PRO A 109 15.89 -13.24 -2.56
CA PRO A 109 15.62 -13.67 -3.93
C PRO A 109 14.25 -14.36 -4.05
N ALA A 110 13.61 -14.21 -5.20
CA ALA A 110 12.36 -14.91 -5.52
C ALA A 110 12.64 -16.20 -6.30
N GLY A 111 12.05 -17.33 -5.88
CA GLY A 111 12.07 -18.59 -6.64
C GLY A 111 11.09 -18.64 -7.83
N HIS A 112 10.56 -17.49 -8.24
CA HIS A 112 9.51 -17.35 -9.26
C HIS A 112 9.62 -15.97 -9.92
N THR A 113 8.95 -15.79 -11.06
CA THR A 113 8.96 -14.51 -11.78
C THR A 113 8.23 -13.43 -10.97
N VAL A 114 8.97 -12.37 -10.64
CA VAL A 114 8.44 -11.14 -10.03
C VAL A 114 8.41 -10.05 -11.10
N LEU A 115 7.27 -9.39 -11.24
CA LEU A 115 7.07 -8.28 -12.17
C LEU A 115 7.03 -6.97 -11.37
N ARG A 116 7.79 -5.96 -11.82
CA ARG A 116 7.62 -4.58 -11.36
C ARG A 116 6.61 -3.87 -12.26
N LEU A 117 5.56 -3.32 -11.67
CA LEU A 117 4.44 -2.74 -12.43
C LEU A 117 4.83 -1.39 -13.04
N ALA A 118 4.73 -1.28 -14.36
CA ALA A 118 4.94 -0.03 -15.08
C ALA A 118 3.70 0.89 -15.04
N PRO A 119 3.84 2.20 -15.27
CA PRO A 119 2.71 3.14 -15.35
C PRO A 119 1.59 2.72 -16.33
N GLY A 120 1.95 2.05 -17.43
CA GLY A 120 1.01 1.55 -18.43
C GLY A 120 0.54 0.11 -18.22
N ASP A 121 0.90 -0.56 -17.13
CA ASP A 121 0.42 -1.92 -16.88
C ASP A 121 -1.09 -1.88 -16.61
N TRP A 122 -1.85 -2.67 -17.36
CA TRP A 122 -3.30 -2.72 -17.27
C TRP A 122 -3.80 -3.09 -15.87
N ARG A 123 -2.98 -3.77 -15.05
CA ARG A 123 -3.29 -4.11 -13.66
C ARG A 123 -3.31 -2.89 -12.74
N VAL A 124 -2.61 -1.82 -13.12
CA VAL A 124 -2.61 -0.56 -12.37
C VAL A 124 -3.87 0.26 -12.68
N ALA A 125 -4.18 0.46 -13.96
CA ALA A 125 -5.11 1.52 -14.41
C ALA A 125 -6.41 1.05 -15.10
N ARG A 126 -6.72 -0.26 -15.09
CA ARG A 126 -7.78 -0.93 -15.87
C ARG A 126 -8.81 -0.02 -16.61
N PRO A 127 -8.65 0.19 -17.92
CA PRO A 127 -9.70 0.76 -18.79
C PRO A 127 -10.86 -0.23 -18.99
N PRO A 128 -12.10 0.19 -19.31
CA PRO A 128 -12.62 1.56 -19.40
C PRO A 128 -13.16 2.11 -18.05
N ALA A 129 -12.94 1.40 -16.94
CA ALA A 129 -13.43 1.79 -15.63
C ALA A 129 -12.22 2.04 -14.69
N PRO A 130 -11.66 3.26 -14.63
CA PRO A 130 -10.49 3.57 -13.81
C PRO A 130 -10.68 3.27 -12.31
N LEU A 131 -11.94 3.13 -11.87
CA LEU A 131 -12.32 2.71 -10.51
C LEU A 131 -12.32 1.19 -10.28
N GLN A 132 -12.11 0.37 -11.30
CA GLN A 132 -11.96 -1.09 -11.19
C GLN A 132 -10.49 -1.52 -11.30
N ARG A 133 -9.64 -1.03 -10.40
CA ARG A 133 -8.23 -1.42 -10.34
C ARG A 133 -8.06 -2.89 -9.94
N THR A 134 -7.03 -3.55 -10.47
CA THR A 134 -6.70 -4.91 -10.03
C THR A 134 -6.27 -4.88 -8.56
N ARG A 135 -6.74 -5.87 -7.80
CA ARG A 135 -6.43 -6.02 -6.37
C ARG A 135 -5.53 -7.23 -6.16
N CYS A 136 -4.68 -7.14 -5.15
CA CYS A 136 -3.94 -8.28 -4.65
C CYS A 136 -4.92 -9.35 -4.16
N LEU A 137 -4.72 -10.59 -4.57
CA LEU A 137 -5.58 -11.71 -4.17
C LEU A 137 -5.60 -11.95 -2.66
N VAL A 138 -4.54 -11.57 -1.96
CA VAL A 138 -4.33 -11.89 -0.53
C VAL A 138 -4.82 -10.76 0.37
N CYS A 139 -4.32 -9.53 0.17
CA CYS A 139 -4.66 -8.39 1.04
C CYS A 139 -5.79 -7.51 0.50
N ALA A 140 -6.30 -7.80 -0.69
CA ALA A 140 -7.33 -7.02 -1.39
C ALA A 140 -6.97 -5.55 -1.69
N HIS A 141 -5.76 -5.09 -1.39
CA HIS A 141 -5.30 -3.75 -1.78
C HIS A 141 -5.09 -3.66 -3.29
N THR A 142 -5.42 -2.50 -3.87
CA THR A 142 -5.17 -2.21 -5.28
C THR A 142 -3.68 -2.21 -5.58
N LEU A 143 -3.29 -2.63 -6.78
CA LEU A 143 -1.91 -2.58 -7.23
C LEU A 143 -1.53 -1.17 -7.72
N ARG A 144 -0.27 -0.78 -7.53
CA ARG A 144 0.25 0.55 -7.90
C ARG A 144 1.50 0.46 -8.77
N VAL A 145 1.81 1.56 -9.44
CA VAL A 145 3.05 1.72 -10.21
C VAL A 145 4.26 1.50 -9.30
N GLY A 146 5.28 0.83 -9.84
CA GLY A 146 6.53 0.58 -9.15
C GLY A 146 6.48 -0.61 -8.18
N GLU A 147 5.29 -1.05 -7.78
CA GLU A 147 5.13 -2.21 -6.91
C GLU A 147 5.55 -3.49 -7.60
N ARG A 148 6.13 -4.37 -6.81
CA ARG A 148 6.51 -5.71 -7.24
C ARG A 148 5.42 -6.72 -6.90
N VAL A 149 5.13 -7.57 -7.88
CA VAL A 149 4.04 -8.55 -7.79
C VAL A 149 4.41 -9.88 -8.43
N VAL A 150 3.76 -10.93 -7.96
CA VAL A 150 3.73 -12.23 -8.62
C VAL A 150 2.42 -12.36 -9.35
N VAL A 151 2.48 -12.60 -10.65
CA VAL A 151 1.31 -12.98 -11.45
C VAL A 151 1.18 -14.49 -11.39
N CYS A 152 -0.02 -15.02 -11.15
CA CYS A 152 -0.26 -16.46 -11.14
C CYS A 152 0.36 -17.11 -12.38
N PRO A 153 1.29 -18.05 -12.23
CA PRO A 153 1.95 -18.66 -13.37
C PRO A 153 0.99 -19.56 -14.18
N CYS A 154 -0.19 -19.85 -13.63
CA CYS A 154 -1.19 -20.76 -14.20
C CYS A 154 -1.59 -20.40 -15.64
N SER A 155 -1.75 -19.11 -15.97
CA SER A 155 -1.99 -18.63 -17.32
C SER A 155 -1.74 -17.11 -17.37
N PRO A 156 -0.47 -16.65 -17.30
CA PRO A 156 -0.15 -15.25 -17.07
C PRO A 156 -0.56 -14.30 -18.20
N GLN A 157 -0.85 -14.84 -19.39
CA GLN A 157 -1.30 -14.12 -20.58
C GLN A 157 -2.82 -13.94 -20.65
N ARG A 158 -3.60 -14.63 -19.81
CA ARG A 158 -5.06 -14.52 -19.77
C ARG A 158 -5.48 -13.53 -18.68
N PRO A 159 -6.03 -12.34 -19.01
CA PRO A 159 -6.40 -11.33 -18.01
C PRO A 159 -7.35 -11.85 -16.92
N GLU A 160 -8.24 -12.78 -17.27
CA GLU A 160 -9.18 -13.46 -16.37
C GLU A 160 -8.49 -14.41 -15.37
N CYS A 161 -7.25 -14.86 -15.67
CA CYS A 161 -6.44 -15.73 -14.83
C CYS A 161 -5.29 -14.99 -14.13
N ALA A 162 -5.09 -13.70 -14.40
CA ALA A 162 -3.97 -12.92 -13.91
C ALA A 162 -4.15 -12.46 -12.45
N ALA A 163 -4.52 -13.42 -11.57
CA ALA A 163 -4.46 -13.24 -10.13
C ALA A 163 -3.05 -12.75 -9.79
N THR A 164 -3.00 -11.61 -9.12
CA THR A 164 -1.75 -10.90 -8.85
C THR A 164 -1.62 -10.76 -7.35
N VAL A 165 -0.42 -11.01 -6.83
CA VAL A 165 -0.14 -11.01 -5.40
C VAL A 165 1.04 -10.10 -5.14
N HIS A 166 0.95 -9.23 -4.14
CA HIS A 166 2.08 -8.38 -3.75
C HIS A 166 3.28 -9.22 -3.31
N ARG A 167 4.44 -8.80 -3.80
CA ARG A 167 5.74 -9.30 -3.39
C ARG A 167 6.71 -8.14 -3.51
N ASP A 168 6.66 -7.25 -2.54
CA ASP A 168 7.50 -6.07 -2.46
C ASP A 168 8.00 -5.88 -1.02
N PRO A 169 9.07 -6.60 -0.62
CA PRO A 169 9.54 -6.59 0.77
C PRO A 169 10.05 -5.21 1.20
N ALA A 170 10.64 -4.44 0.29
CA ALA A 170 11.07 -3.06 0.56
C ALA A 170 9.90 -2.14 0.93
N ALA A 171 8.71 -2.39 0.37
CA ALA A 171 7.47 -1.70 0.72
C ALA A 171 6.66 -2.42 1.83
N GLY A 172 7.18 -3.50 2.42
CA GLY A 172 6.47 -4.32 3.42
C GLY A 172 5.28 -5.12 2.87
N LEU A 173 5.18 -5.30 1.54
CA LEU A 173 4.07 -5.99 0.88
C LEU A 173 4.45 -7.45 0.54
N THR A 174 4.57 -8.31 1.55
CA THR A 174 5.04 -9.71 1.44
C THR A 174 3.89 -10.73 1.38
N CYS A 175 2.83 -10.39 0.65
CA CYS A 175 1.62 -11.21 0.56
C CYS A 175 1.89 -12.59 -0.07
N TRP A 176 2.83 -12.67 -1.02
CA TRP A 176 3.18 -13.93 -1.66
C TRP A 176 3.76 -14.92 -0.66
N GLU A 177 4.74 -14.51 0.15
CA GLU A 177 5.38 -15.36 1.16
C GLU A 177 4.37 -15.83 2.22
N THR A 178 3.40 -14.98 2.56
CA THR A 178 2.31 -15.34 3.48
C THR A 178 1.38 -16.39 2.87
N TRP A 179 1.03 -16.25 1.59
CA TRP A 179 0.09 -17.14 0.90
C TRP A 179 0.72 -18.45 0.44
N ARG A 180 1.97 -18.39 -0.03
CA ARG A 180 2.75 -19.50 -0.62
C ARG A 180 4.19 -19.44 -0.11
N PRO A 181 4.43 -19.78 1.17
CA PRO A 181 5.77 -19.75 1.75
C PRO A 181 6.77 -20.66 1.01
N ASN A 182 6.28 -21.76 0.42
CA ASN A 182 7.10 -22.71 -0.33
C ASN A 182 7.17 -22.38 -1.83
N GLY A 183 6.54 -21.29 -2.30
CA GLY A 183 6.53 -20.87 -3.71
C GLY A 183 5.71 -21.76 -4.67
N VAL A 184 5.08 -22.83 -4.18
CA VAL A 184 4.34 -23.79 -5.03
C VAL A 184 2.86 -23.44 -5.14
N VAL A 185 2.35 -23.29 -6.36
CA VAL A 185 0.90 -23.14 -6.64
C VAL A 185 0.34 -24.45 -7.19
N GLY A 186 -0.21 -25.28 -6.31
CA GLY A 186 -0.80 -26.58 -6.69
C GLY A 186 -2.18 -26.48 -7.38
N ALA A 187 -2.94 -25.42 -7.10
CA ALA A 187 -4.23 -25.15 -7.73
C ALA A 187 -4.42 -23.66 -8.02
N CYS A 188 -5.14 -23.36 -9.10
CA CYS A 188 -5.51 -22.00 -9.48
C CYS A 188 -6.44 -21.39 -8.41
N PRO A 189 -6.13 -20.22 -7.84
CA PRO A 189 -7.00 -19.60 -6.84
C PRO A 189 -8.30 -19.02 -7.42
N ILE A 190 -8.37 -18.82 -8.73
CA ILE A 190 -9.54 -18.24 -9.40
C ILE A 190 -10.52 -19.32 -9.83
N THR A 191 -10.02 -20.40 -10.42
CA THR A 191 -10.85 -21.46 -11.03
C THR A 191 -10.83 -22.76 -10.26
N MET A 192 -10.00 -22.88 -9.22
CA MET A 192 -9.73 -24.11 -8.47
C MET A 192 -9.17 -25.28 -9.31
N ALA A 193 -8.85 -25.04 -10.59
CA ALA A 193 -8.24 -26.02 -11.46
C ALA A 193 -6.85 -26.42 -10.93
N ARG A 194 -6.62 -27.72 -10.76
CA ARG A 194 -5.31 -28.25 -10.37
C ARG A 194 -4.33 -28.12 -11.55
N ARG A 195 -3.08 -27.76 -11.26
CA ARG A 195 -2.02 -27.82 -12.27
C ARG A 195 -1.61 -29.28 -12.46
N ALA A 196 -1.70 -29.78 -13.69
CA ALA A 196 -1.15 -31.10 -14.02
C ALA A 196 0.36 -31.10 -13.74
N GLY A 197 0.85 -32.09 -12.97
CA GLY A 197 2.27 -32.29 -12.72
C GLY A 197 2.85 -31.65 -11.44
N VAL A 198 2.08 -30.89 -10.65
CA VAL A 198 2.52 -30.41 -9.33
C VAL A 198 2.04 -31.39 -8.26
N ARG A 199 2.91 -32.28 -7.79
CA ARG A 199 2.63 -33.07 -6.57
C ARG A 199 2.77 -32.14 -5.34
N PRO A 200 1.90 -32.29 -4.33
CA PRO A 200 1.95 -31.48 -3.12
C PRO A 200 3.28 -31.64 -2.37
#